data_AF-A0A3B9FNQ2-F1
#
_entry.id   AF-A0A3B9FNQ2-F1
#
_cell.length_a   1.000
_cell.length_b   1.000
_cell.length_c   1.000
_cell.angle_alpha   90.00
_cell.angle_beta   90.00
_cell.angle_gamma   90.00
#
_symmetry.space_group_name_H-M   'P 1'
#
loop_
_entity.id
_entity.type
_entity.pdbx_description
1 polymer ?
#
loop_
_entity_poly.entity_id
_entity_poly.type
_entity_poly.pdbx_seq_one_letter_code
_entity_poly.pdbx_strand_id
1 'polypeptide(L)'
;DRPNAGILPDFNNFGRYDRYEGVTKSLPYAPAVCAKALKFDDEGNETKTDYYRMLRIIHASDFSGVITIEFEGGGIDPVEGALMTKKLLLKAIKAAREG
;
A
#
# COMPACT_ATOMS: atom_id res chain seq x y z
N ASP A 1 -3.87 14.39 -22.89
CA ASP A 1 -2.85 13.36 -22.70
C ASP A 1 -1.54 14.03 -22.28
N ARG A 2 -1.02 13.72 -21.09
CA ARG A 2 0.23 14.29 -20.55
C ARG A 2 1.05 13.13 -19.98
N PRO A 3 1.97 12.54 -20.75
CA PRO A 3 2.63 11.28 -20.37
C PRO A 3 3.55 11.41 -19.14
N ASN A 4 3.86 12.64 -18.72
CA ASN A 4 4.66 12.96 -17.55
C ASN A 4 3.82 13.30 -16.30
N ALA A 5 2.49 13.16 -16.37
CA ALA A 5 1.59 13.38 -15.25
C ALA A 5 0.91 12.06 -14.86
N GLY A 6 0.86 11.77 -13.57
CA GLY A 6 0.21 10.58 -13.01
C GLY A 6 -0.36 10.84 -11.62
N ILE A 7 -0.91 9.79 -11.01
CA ILE A 7 -1.45 9.84 -9.65
C ILE A 7 -0.60 8.93 -8.77
N LEU A 8 -0.25 9.38 -7.57
CA LEU A 8 0.38 8.54 -6.55
C LEU A 8 -0.68 8.13 -5.53
N PRO A 9 -1.42 7.02 -5.74
CA PRO A 9 -2.32 6.52 -4.72
C PRO A 9 -1.50 5.98 -3.55
N ASP A 10 -1.90 6.33 -2.33
CA ASP A 10 -1.45 5.64 -1.13
C ASP A 10 -2.55 4.71 -0.58
N PHE A 11 -2.22 3.89 0.41
CA PHE A 11 -3.15 2.89 0.93
C PHE A 11 -4.24 3.42 1.86
N ASN A 12 -4.30 4.73 2.16
CA ASN A 12 -5.21 5.28 3.16
C ASN A 12 -6.00 6.53 2.73
N ASN A 13 -5.43 7.44 1.95
CA ASN A 13 -5.95 8.81 1.71
C ASN A 13 -7.09 8.89 0.68
N PHE A 14 -8.11 8.05 0.85
CA PHE A 14 -9.34 8.06 0.03
C PHE A 14 -10.54 8.68 0.77
N GLY A 15 -10.34 9.16 2.00
CA GLY A 15 -11.39 9.82 2.80
C GLY A 15 -12.59 8.91 3.05
N ARG A 16 -13.75 9.27 2.48
CA ARG A 16 -14.99 8.47 2.57
C ARG A 16 -15.10 7.39 1.49
N TYR A 17 -14.18 7.37 0.54
CA TYR A 17 -14.19 6.42 -0.57
C TYR A 17 -13.53 5.10 -0.15
N ASP A 18 -14.01 3.97 -0.71
CA ASP A 18 -13.37 2.68 -0.47
C ASP A 18 -11.96 2.69 -1.05
N ARG A 19 -10.96 2.54 -0.19
CA ARG A 19 -9.55 2.62 -0.58
C ARG A 19 -9.15 1.56 -1.59
N TYR A 20 -9.76 0.38 -1.56
CA TYR A 20 -9.41 -0.74 -2.44
C TYR A 20 -9.91 -0.45 -3.86
N GLU A 21 -11.14 0.03 -3.97
CA GLU A 21 -11.68 0.55 -5.22
C GLU A 21 -10.88 1.77 -5.71
N GLY A 22 -10.52 2.67 -4.80
CA GLY A 22 -9.74 3.87 -5.10
C GLY A 22 -8.37 3.55 -5.70
N VAL A 23 -7.63 2.61 -5.09
CA VAL A 23 -6.37 2.09 -5.64
C VAL A 23 -6.63 1.43 -6.97
N THR A 24 -7.61 0.52 -7.07
CA THR A 24 -7.94 -0.19 -8.33
C THR A 24 -8.13 0.77 -9.50
N LYS A 25 -8.89 1.86 -9.29
CA LYS A 25 -9.16 2.88 -10.33
C LYS A 25 -7.95 3.77 -10.64
N SER A 26 -7.01 3.88 -9.71
CA SER A 26 -5.82 4.72 -9.85
C SER A 26 -4.65 4.00 -10.51
N LEU A 27 -4.56 2.67 -10.41
CA LEU A 27 -3.45 1.86 -10.92
C LEU A 27 -3.09 2.11 -12.40
N PRO A 28 -4.05 2.27 -13.35
CA PRO A 28 -3.73 2.55 -14.75
C PRO A 28 -2.98 3.86 -14.98
N TYR A 29 -3.01 4.78 -14.02
CA TYR A 29 -2.40 6.12 -14.09
C TYR A 29 -1.24 6.29 -13.09
N ALA A 30 -0.87 5.21 -12.38
CA ALA A 30 0.08 5.26 -11.28
C ALA A 30 1.49 4.90 -11.75
N PRO A 31 2.48 5.81 -11.67
CA PRO A 31 3.89 5.46 -11.86
C PRO A 31 4.48 4.71 -10.66
N ALA A 32 3.89 4.91 -9.48
CA ALA A 32 4.23 4.28 -8.22
C ALA A 32 2.99 4.23 -7.32
N VAL A 33 3.05 3.40 -6.28
CA VAL A 33 2.00 3.29 -5.25
C VAL A 33 2.66 3.41 -3.88
N CYS A 34 2.04 4.14 -2.95
CA CYS A 34 2.59 4.35 -1.61
C CYS A 34 1.91 3.44 -0.56
N ALA A 35 2.69 2.55 0.05
CA ALA A 35 2.23 1.67 1.11
C ALA A 35 2.23 2.37 2.48
N LYS A 36 1.26 3.26 2.66
CA LYS A 36 1.09 4.06 3.89
C LYS A 36 0.56 3.24 5.06
N ALA A 37 1.30 3.23 6.17
CA ALA A 37 0.95 2.55 7.42
C ALA A 37 0.84 3.51 8.61
N LEU A 38 -0.06 3.21 9.55
CA LEU A 38 -0.33 4.04 10.72
C LEU A 38 -0.18 3.27 12.03
N LYS A 39 -0.74 2.07 12.13
CA LYS A 39 -0.71 1.29 13.37
C LYS A 39 -0.69 -0.19 13.09
N PHE A 40 0.14 -0.92 13.82
CA PHE A 40 0.25 -2.37 13.75
C PHE A 40 -0.44 -3.06 14.93
N ASP A 41 -0.99 -4.24 14.71
CA ASP A 41 -1.36 -5.19 15.76
C ASP A 41 -0.15 -6.01 16.24
N ASP A 42 -0.38 -6.90 17.21
CA ASP A 42 0.66 -7.74 17.80
C ASP A 42 1.26 -8.76 16.81
N GLU A 43 0.57 -9.05 15.70
CA GLU A 43 1.05 -9.92 14.62
C GLU A 43 1.84 -9.16 13.54
N GLY A 44 1.87 -7.83 13.66
CA GLY A 44 2.52 -6.91 12.73
C GLY A 44 1.69 -6.60 11.48
N ASN A 45 0.37 -6.78 11.53
CA ASN A 45 -0.54 -6.35 10.46
C ASN A 45 -0.98 -4.91 10.70
N GLU A 46 -1.18 -4.15 9.62
CA GLU A 46 -1.72 -2.80 9.72
C GLU A 46 -3.22 -2.87 10.06
N THR A 47 -3.62 -2.13 11.10
CA THR A 47 -4.94 -2.27 11.74
C THR A 47 -6.08 -1.56 11.01
N LYS A 48 -5.77 -0.67 10.06
CA LYS A 48 -6.73 0.13 9.31
C LYS A 48 -6.88 -0.35 7.87
N THR A 49 -5.82 -0.86 7.28
CA THR A 49 -5.72 -1.32 5.90
C THR A 49 -5.29 -2.78 5.89
N ASP A 50 -6.11 -3.64 5.32
CA ASP A 50 -5.72 -5.00 4.95
C ASP A 50 -4.72 -4.96 3.76
N TYR A 51 -3.43 -5.11 4.07
CA TYR A 51 -2.34 -5.17 3.09
C TYR A 51 -2.44 -6.42 2.22
N TYR A 52 -2.94 -7.55 2.71
CA TYR A 52 -3.07 -8.78 1.92
C TYR A 52 -4.13 -8.63 0.83
N ARG A 53 -5.25 -7.98 1.14
CA ARG A 53 -6.23 -7.59 0.11
C ARG A 53 -5.66 -6.57 -0.87
N MET A 54 -4.96 -5.55 -0.37
CA MET A 54 -4.38 -4.50 -1.22
C MET A 54 -3.37 -5.06 -2.22
N LEU A 55 -2.46 -5.91 -1.76
CA LEU A 55 -1.41 -6.47 -2.62
C LEU A 55 -1.97 -7.49 -3.62
N ARG A 56 -3.07 -8.19 -3.30
CA ARG A 56 -3.79 -9.01 -4.30
C ARG A 56 -4.39 -8.16 -5.41
N ILE A 57 -4.98 -7.01 -5.09
CA ILE A 57 -5.51 -6.07 -6.09
C ILE A 57 -4.40 -5.57 -7.01
N ILE A 58 -3.27 -5.13 -6.42
CA ILE A 58 -2.13 -4.65 -7.19
C ILE A 58 -1.55 -5.77 -8.06
N HIS A 59 -1.39 -6.97 -7.51
CA HIS A 59 -0.83 -8.11 -8.24
C HIS A 59 -1.72 -8.57 -9.40
N ALA A 60 -3.04 -8.49 -9.26
CA ALA A 60 -4.00 -8.85 -10.30
C ALA A 60 -4.15 -7.77 -11.40
N SER A 61 -3.48 -6.63 -11.26
CA SER A 61 -3.48 -5.54 -12.26
C SER A 61 -2.24 -5.59 -13.14
N ASP A 62 -2.22 -4.79 -14.21
CA ASP A 62 -1.04 -4.60 -15.07
C ASP A 62 0.03 -3.68 -14.44
N PHE A 63 -0.12 -3.27 -13.18
CA PHE A 63 0.84 -2.39 -12.50
C PHE A 63 2.18 -3.10 -12.30
N SER A 64 3.23 -2.54 -12.91
CA SER A 64 4.62 -3.02 -12.79
C SER A 64 5.57 -1.96 -12.20
N GLY A 65 5.02 -0.94 -11.54
CA GLY A 65 5.77 0.17 -10.96
C GLY A 65 6.37 -0.14 -9.59
N VAL A 66 6.79 0.90 -8.88
CA VAL A 66 7.42 0.80 -7.56
C VAL A 66 6.38 0.94 -6.45
N ILE A 67 6.47 0.10 -5.42
CA ILE A 67 5.75 0.30 -4.15
C ILE A 67 6.70 1.00 -3.17
N THR A 68 6.38 2.23 -2.80
CA THR A 68 7.13 3.02 -1.80
C THR A 68 6.56 2.79 -0.41
N ILE A 69 7.32 3.15 0.63
CA ILE A 69 6.91 3.03 2.04
C ILE A 69 6.71 4.42 2.63
N GLU A 70 5.61 4.58 3.34
CA GLU A 70 5.35 5.74 4.19
C GLU A 70 4.82 5.24 5.53
N PHE A 71 5.44 5.69 6.61
CA PHE A 71 4.93 5.44 7.96
C PHE A 71 4.64 6.79 8.61
N GLU A 72 3.41 6.99 9.07
CA GLU A 72 2.98 8.22 9.76
C GLU A 72 2.32 7.94 11.12
N GLY A 73 2.53 6.74 11.65
CA GLY A 73 1.99 6.33 12.94
C GLY A 73 2.59 7.09 14.11
N GLY A 74 1.83 7.13 15.22
CA GLY A 74 2.31 7.64 16.49
C GLY A 74 2.73 6.52 17.45
N GLY A 75 3.67 6.81 18.34
CA GLY A 75 4.08 5.90 19.42
C GLY A 75 5.09 4.81 19.02
N ILE A 76 5.59 4.84 17.79
CA ILE A 76 6.67 3.99 17.28
C ILE A 76 7.72 4.89 16.64
N ASP A 77 9.00 4.55 16.76
CA ASP A 77 10.07 5.26 16.06
C ASP A 77 9.82 5.24 14.52
N PRO A 78 10.02 6.35 13.79
CA PRO A 78 9.74 6.38 12.36
C PRO A 78 10.53 5.35 11.53
N VAL A 79 11.77 5.06 11.90
CA VAL A 79 12.59 4.05 11.20
C VAL A 79 12.07 2.66 11.50
N GLU A 80 11.73 2.38 12.76
CA GLU A 80 11.11 1.12 13.17
C GLU A 80 9.78 0.90 12.44
N GLY A 81 8.90 1.90 12.40
CA GLY A 81 7.63 1.83 11.68
C GLY A 81 7.81 1.57 10.18
N ALA A 82 8.78 2.21 9.53
CA ALA A 82 9.10 1.94 8.13
C ALA A 82 9.61 0.50 7.89
N LEU A 83 10.41 -0.03 8.80
CA LEU A 83 10.88 -1.42 8.75
C LEU A 83 9.75 -2.43 8.99
N MET A 84 8.81 -2.13 9.89
CA MET A 84 7.59 -2.92 10.10
C MET A 84 6.72 -2.93 8.85
N THR A 85 6.50 -1.78 8.21
CA THR A 85 5.78 -1.69 6.93
C THR A 85 6.45 -2.54 5.86
N LYS A 86 7.79 -2.48 5.75
CA LYS A 86 8.56 -3.31 4.81
C LYS A 86 8.33 -4.80 5.06
N LYS A 87 8.37 -5.23 6.32
CA LYS A 87 8.15 -6.64 6.70
C LYS A 87 6.74 -7.10 6.31
N LEU A 88 5.72 -6.29 6.60
CA LEU A 88 4.33 -6.58 6.22
C LEU A 88 4.16 -6.66 4.70
N LEU A 89 4.73 -5.72 3.94
CA LEU A 89 4.70 -5.73 2.48
C LEU A 89 5.30 -7.00 1.90
N LEU A 90 6.46 -7.43 2.38
CA LEU A 90 7.11 -8.65 1.88
C LEU A 90 6.25 -9.90 2.15
N LYS A 91 5.60 -9.99 3.31
CA LYS A 91 4.64 -11.07 3.61
C LYS A 91 3.44 -11.02 2.64
N ALA A 92 2.84 -9.85 2.45
CA ALA A 92 1.66 -9.68 1.61
C ALA A 92 1.94 -9.94 0.12
N ILE A 93 3.08 -9.48 -0.39
CA ILE A 93 3.54 -9.75 -1.76
C ILE A 93 3.75 -11.25 -1.97
N LYS A 94 4.39 -11.93 -1.01
CA LYS A 94 4.58 -13.38 -1.08
C LYS A 94 3.23 -14.09 -1.15
N ALA A 95 2.31 -13.77 -0.24
CA ALA A 95 0.97 -14.37 -0.23
C ALA A 95 0.18 -14.10 -1.52
N ALA A 96 0.29 -12.89 -2.10
CA ALA A 96 -0.39 -12.56 -3.34
C ALA A 96 0.15 -13.33 -4.56
N ARG A 97 1.40 -13.79 -4.55
CA ARG A 97 2.01 -14.59 -5.63
C ARG A 97 1.71 -16.09 -5.52
N GLU A 98 1.36 -16.56 -4.32
CA GLU A 98 1.19 -17.98 -4.01
C GLU A 98 -0.28 -18.43 -4.09
N GLY A 99 -1.23 -17.49 -4.12
CA GLY A 99 -2.67 -17.75 -4.23
C GLY A 99 -3.24 -17.28 -5.55
#